data_AF-A0AAN9G2I5-F1
#
_entry.id   AF-A0AAN9G2I5-F1
#
_cell.length_a   1.000
_cell.length_b   1.000
_cell.length_c   1.000
_cell.angle_alpha   90.00
_cell.angle_beta   90.00
_cell.angle_gamma   90.00
#
_symmetry.space_group_name_H-M   'P 1'
#
loop_
_entity.id
_entity.type
_entity.pdbx_description
1 polymer ?
#
loop_
_entity_poly.entity_id
_entity_poly.type
_entity_poly.pdbx_seq_one_letter_code
_entity_poly.pdbx_strand_id
1 'polypeptide(L)'
;MGPVSRKRWWEHKGKVLVRMPDYFEVASPSNESLKWEDNMRNWPPVTYVKIVNYLMFSEGCDGEAMENFKSMESYNYFQSRKVSALYTTAVSSELVIVTGEVTPSQAVNNEKLKAWVLCTIDGVIETAGCTCKAGQGKSCSHAGAILWKLEAAASSGRSGEACTDTQQRWNQGTIANIGPKRMNQVSFQRHKQNSDLNPEAADTIVSEVTLPPIAKYLTHEDLRRGVEDSTVKNLAVMP
;
A
#
# COMPACT_ATOMS: atom_id res chain seq x y z
N MET A 1 36.67 -3.72 -15.75
CA MET A 1 36.10 -3.71 -14.38
C MET A 1 34.97 -2.68 -14.40
N GLY A 2 33.71 -3.13 -14.37
CA GLY A 2 32.59 -2.20 -14.29
C GLY A 2 32.65 -1.40 -12.98
N PRO A 3 32.04 -0.20 -12.91
CA PRO A 3 31.95 0.51 -11.65
C PRO A 3 31.21 -0.39 -10.66
N VAL A 4 31.91 -0.79 -9.59
CA VAL A 4 31.28 -1.42 -8.42
C VAL A 4 30.26 -0.41 -7.95
N SER A 5 28.96 -0.68 -8.15
CA SER A 5 27.90 0.20 -7.65
C SER A 5 28.06 0.24 -6.13
N ARG A 6 28.62 1.32 -5.60
CA ARG A 6 28.74 1.48 -4.15
C ARG A 6 27.32 1.51 -3.60
N LYS A 7 27.02 0.57 -2.70
CA LYS A 7 25.71 0.47 -2.06
C LYS A 7 25.44 1.77 -1.31
N ARG A 8 24.19 2.24 -1.32
CA ARG A 8 23.78 3.48 -0.63
C ARG A 8 23.49 3.16 0.83
N TRP A 9 23.92 4.02 1.75
CA TRP A 9 23.61 3.92 3.18
C TRP A 9 23.32 5.28 3.80
N TRP A 10 22.75 5.29 5.00
CA TRP A 10 22.38 6.50 5.72
C TRP A 10 23.16 6.63 7.03
N GLU A 11 23.80 7.79 7.21
CA GLU A 11 24.46 8.17 8.46
C GLU A 11 23.58 9.14 9.26
N HIS A 12 23.46 8.90 10.56
CA HIS A 12 22.62 9.70 11.45
C HIS A 12 23.51 10.72 12.19
N LYS A 13 23.61 11.95 11.68
CA LYS A 13 24.41 13.05 12.27
C LYS A 13 23.52 14.00 13.06
N GLY A 14 22.98 13.52 14.17
CA GLY A 14 22.21 14.32 15.13
C GLY A 14 20.92 14.93 14.53
N LYS A 15 21.02 16.18 14.05
CA LYS A 15 19.91 16.93 13.43
C LYS A 15 19.79 16.71 11.91
N VAL A 16 20.72 15.98 11.29
CA VAL A 16 20.74 15.72 9.85
C VAL A 16 20.97 14.23 9.60
N LEU A 17 20.30 13.70 8.59
CA LEU A 17 20.51 12.38 8.01
C LEU A 17 21.26 12.57 6.70
N VAL A 18 22.38 11.88 6.51
CA VAL A 18 23.20 12.02 5.31
C VAL A 18 23.23 10.71 4.54
N ARG A 19 22.82 10.75 3.28
CA ARG A 19 22.91 9.61 2.37
C ARG A 19 24.29 9.56 1.74
N MET A 20 24.99 8.46 1.94
CA MET A 20 26.25 8.15 1.28
C MET A 20 26.01 7.21 0.08
N PRO A 21 26.84 7.29 -0.98
CA PRO A 21 27.96 8.21 -1.18
C PRO A 21 27.56 9.57 -1.79
N ASP A 22 26.26 9.81 -2.02
CA ASP A 22 25.78 10.99 -2.75
C ASP A 22 25.86 12.30 -1.94
N TYR A 23 26.22 12.23 -0.65
CA TYR A 23 26.23 13.34 0.30
C TYR A 23 24.90 14.12 0.32
N PHE A 24 23.77 13.41 0.18
CA PHE A 24 22.46 14.04 0.19
C PHE A 24 21.96 14.18 1.63
N GLU A 25 21.71 15.43 2.06
CA GLU A 25 21.32 15.75 3.43
C GLU A 25 19.82 15.95 3.57
N VAL A 26 19.25 15.35 4.62
CA VAL A 26 17.83 15.38 4.96
C VAL A 26 17.72 15.79 6.42
N ALA A 27 16.76 16.65 6.77
CA ALA A 27 16.52 17.01 8.16
C ALA A 27 16.13 15.76 8.97
N SER A 28 16.79 15.55 10.10
CA SER A 28 16.42 14.48 11.04
C SER A 28 15.06 14.79 11.65
N PRO A 29 14.23 13.78 11.96
CA PRO A 29 12.96 13.98 12.65
C PRO A 29 13.08 14.61 14.05
N SER A 30 14.29 14.69 14.61
CA SER A 30 14.58 15.47 15.81
C SER A 30 14.66 16.99 15.58
N ASN A 31 14.58 17.45 14.34
CA ASN A 31 14.65 18.87 13.99
C ASN A 31 13.27 19.53 14.16
N GLU A 32 13.22 20.55 15.02
CA GLU A 32 12.00 21.33 15.35
C GLU A 32 11.45 22.13 14.16
N SER A 33 12.22 22.28 13.07
CA SER A 33 11.79 23.04 11.88
C SER A 33 10.84 22.25 10.97
N LEU A 34 10.69 20.94 11.17
CA LEU A 34 9.83 20.09 10.35
C LEU A 34 8.36 20.30 10.71
N LYS A 35 7.54 20.56 9.68
CA LYS A 35 6.09 20.63 9.83
C LYS A 35 5.50 19.23 9.69
N TRP A 36 4.79 18.81 10.73
CA TRP A 36 4.17 17.50 10.81
C TRP A 36 2.71 17.58 10.43
N GLU A 37 2.28 16.67 9.55
CA GLU A 37 0.90 16.55 9.14
C GLU A 37 0.32 15.23 9.63
N ASP A 38 -0.87 15.28 10.22
CA ASP A 38 -1.68 14.10 10.56
C ASP A 38 -2.64 13.81 9.41
N ASN A 39 -2.10 13.27 8.31
CA ASN A 39 -2.90 12.91 7.15
C ASN A 39 -2.53 11.51 6.66
N MET A 40 -3.42 10.56 6.92
CA MET A 40 -3.27 9.17 6.49
C MET A 40 -3.16 9.00 4.97
N ARG A 41 -3.66 9.96 4.18
CA ARG A 41 -3.54 9.94 2.71
C ARG A 41 -2.10 10.07 2.24
N ASN A 42 -1.30 10.82 2.99
CA ASN A 42 0.11 11.10 2.69
C ASN A 42 1.04 9.95 3.15
N TRP A 43 0.48 8.88 3.70
CA TRP A 43 1.27 7.74 4.15
C TRP A 43 1.79 6.96 2.93
N PRO A 44 3.10 6.68 2.89
CA PRO A 44 3.67 5.96 1.76
C PRO A 44 3.13 4.51 1.72
N PRO A 45 2.87 3.95 0.52
CA PRO A 45 2.34 2.61 0.34
C PRO A 45 3.44 1.55 0.58
N VAL A 46 3.69 1.27 1.86
CA VAL A 46 4.65 0.25 2.30
C VAL A 46 4.00 -1.13 2.21
N THR A 47 4.61 -2.06 1.48
CA THR A 47 4.13 -3.45 1.35
C THR A 47 4.91 -4.39 2.27
N TYR A 48 4.31 -5.52 2.66
CA TYR A 48 4.96 -6.58 3.45
C TYR A 48 6.37 -6.93 2.94
N VAL A 49 6.52 -7.16 1.63
CA VAL A 49 7.80 -7.54 1.01
C VAL A 49 8.87 -6.48 1.23
N LYS A 50 8.51 -5.19 1.17
CA LYS A 50 9.43 -4.07 1.42
C LYS A 50 9.87 -4.02 2.88
N ILE A 51 8.97 -4.32 3.82
CA ILE A 51 9.30 -4.41 5.25
C ILE A 51 10.32 -5.52 5.50
N VAL A 52 10.05 -6.73 4.97
CA VAL A 52 10.96 -7.87 5.12
C VAL A 52 12.31 -7.56 4.48
N ASN A 53 12.31 -6.98 3.28
CA ASN A 53 13.53 -6.60 2.59
C ASN A 53 14.38 -5.63 3.40
N TYR A 54 13.73 -4.63 4.00
CA TYR A 54 14.43 -3.70 4.86
C TYR A 54 14.98 -4.38 6.12
N LEU A 55 14.13 -5.07 6.90
CA LEU A 55 14.56 -5.63 8.19
C LEU A 55 15.61 -6.75 8.06
N MET A 56 15.56 -7.55 6.99
CA MET A 56 16.44 -8.72 6.81
C MET A 56 17.68 -8.39 5.98
N PHE A 57 17.49 -7.69 4.85
CA PHE A 57 18.53 -7.59 3.80
C PHE A 57 19.15 -6.19 3.69
N SER A 58 18.63 -5.18 4.39
CA SER A 58 19.27 -3.86 4.40
C SER A 58 20.53 -3.88 5.27
N GLU A 59 21.41 -2.92 5.02
CA GLU A 59 22.54 -2.63 5.90
C GLU A 59 22.11 -1.60 6.94
N GLY A 60 22.67 -1.70 8.15
CA GLY A 60 22.52 -0.69 9.19
C GLY A 60 23.42 0.53 8.91
N CYS A 61 23.41 1.50 9.84
CA CYS A 61 24.33 2.64 9.73
C CYS A 61 25.80 2.23 9.90
N ASP A 62 26.06 1.05 10.46
CA ASP A 62 27.39 0.49 10.68
C ASP A 62 27.97 -0.20 9.43
N GLY A 63 27.22 -0.27 8.33
CA GLY A 63 27.59 -1.01 7.12
C GLY A 63 27.39 -2.53 7.20
N GLU A 64 27.13 -3.05 8.41
CA GLU A 64 26.78 -4.46 8.63
C GLU A 64 25.34 -4.76 8.22
N ALA A 65 25.09 -6.00 7.80
CA ALA A 65 23.74 -6.48 7.52
C ALA A 65 22.84 -6.32 8.76
N MET A 66 21.58 -5.96 8.53
CA MET A 66 20.63 -5.68 9.60
C MET A 66 20.16 -6.99 10.27
N GLU A 67 19.84 -8.02 9.47
CA GLU A 67 19.46 -9.38 9.90
C GLU A 67 18.54 -9.40 11.14
N ASN A 68 17.59 -8.47 11.19
CA ASN A 68 16.86 -8.18 12.41
C ASN A 68 15.59 -9.02 12.54
N PHE A 69 15.76 -10.35 12.60
CA PHE A 69 14.67 -11.32 12.70
C PHE A 69 13.72 -11.02 13.86
N LYS A 70 14.27 -10.55 14.99
CA LYS A 70 13.49 -10.18 16.18
C LYS A 70 12.56 -9.00 15.94
N SER A 71 12.93 -8.07 15.06
CA SER A 71 12.04 -6.97 14.72
C SER A 71 10.89 -7.38 13.81
N MET A 72 10.86 -8.60 13.28
CA MET A 72 9.65 -9.14 12.65
C MET A 72 8.50 -9.29 13.66
N GLU A 73 8.82 -9.59 14.93
CA GLU A 73 7.84 -9.68 16.02
C GLU A 73 7.21 -8.33 16.38
N SER A 74 7.70 -7.23 15.80
CA SER A 74 7.09 -5.91 15.96
C SER A 74 5.63 -5.84 15.48
N TYR A 75 5.20 -6.78 14.65
CA TYR A 75 3.79 -6.93 14.29
C TYR A 75 2.88 -7.05 15.53
N ASN A 76 3.36 -7.71 16.59
CA ASN A 76 2.61 -7.86 17.84
C ASN A 76 2.35 -6.51 18.53
N TYR A 77 3.23 -5.52 18.38
CA TYR A 77 3.03 -4.17 18.93
C TYR A 77 1.92 -3.44 18.19
N PHE A 78 1.88 -3.58 16.86
CA PHE A 78 0.81 -3.06 16.03
C PHE A 78 -0.53 -3.72 16.40
N GLN A 79 -0.58 -5.06 16.46
CA GLN A 79 -1.78 -5.81 16.82
C GLN A 79 -2.27 -5.47 18.23
N SER A 80 -1.35 -5.26 19.18
CA SER A 80 -1.65 -4.84 20.55
C SER A 80 -2.00 -3.35 20.70
N ARG A 81 -2.17 -2.61 19.59
CA ARG A 81 -2.50 -1.17 19.57
C ARG A 81 -1.53 -0.29 20.37
N LYS A 82 -0.25 -0.66 20.40
CA LYS A 82 0.80 0.10 21.09
C LYS A 82 1.36 1.25 20.26
N VAL A 83 0.89 1.42 19.02
CA VAL A 83 1.33 2.47 18.08
C VAL A 83 0.29 3.58 18.03
N SER A 84 0.68 4.78 18.46
CA SER A 84 -0.14 5.99 18.44
C SER A 84 -0.34 6.54 17.01
N ALA A 85 -0.98 7.69 16.86
CA ALA A 85 -1.12 8.36 15.56
C ALA A 85 0.25 8.56 14.89
N LEU A 86 0.26 8.45 13.56
CA LEU A 86 1.48 8.68 12.78
C LEU A 86 1.38 10.03 12.11
N TYR A 87 2.50 10.75 12.12
CA TYR A 87 2.62 12.04 11.47
C TYR A 87 3.61 11.92 10.32
N THR A 88 3.34 12.63 9.23
CA THR A 88 4.17 12.62 8.04
C THR A 88 4.72 14.00 7.75
N THR A 89 5.92 14.05 7.20
CA THR A 89 6.52 15.27 6.66
C THR A 89 7.26 14.93 5.36
N ALA A 90 7.01 15.70 4.31
CA ALA A 90 7.74 15.56 3.06
C ALA A 90 9.06 16.34 3.19
N VAL A 91 10.19 15.67 3.02
CA VAL A 91 11.52 16.31 3.11
C VAL A 91 12.11 16.58 1.73
N SER A 92 11.75 15.78 0.74
CA SER A 92 12.10 15.99 -0.66
C SER A 92 10.91 15.66 -1.56
N SER A 93 11.00 15.94 -2.86
CA SER A 93 10.00 15.52 -3.85
C SER A 93 9.76 14.00 -3.86
N GLU A 94 10.78 13.22 -3.48
CA GLU A 94 10.72 11.75 -3.50
C GLU A 94 10.73 11.10 -2.12
N LEU A 95 10.98 11.86 -1.04
CA LEU A 95 11.23 11.31 0.30
C LEU A 95 10.27 11.86 1.34
N VAL A 96 9.71 10.95 2.14
CA VAL A 96 8.76 11.23 3.21
C VAL A 96 9.27 10.61 4.50
N ILE A 97 9.23 11.38 5.57
CA ILE A 97 9.47 10.89 6.93
C ILE A 97 8.13 10.65 7.60
N VAL A 98 7.98 9.47 8.19
CA VAL A 98 6.86 9.08 9.03
C VAL A 98 7.38 8.96 10.46
N THR A 99 6.73 9.63 11.42
CA THR A 99 7.05 9.53 12.85
C THR A 99 5.84 9.10 13.65
N GLY A 100 6.05 8.46 14.79
CA GLY A 100 4.99 8.05 15.69
C GLY A 100 5.52 7.66 17.06
N GLU A 101 4.66 7.73 18.07
CA GLU A 101 4.99 7.27 19.41
C GLU A 101 4.55 5.82 19.60
N VAL A 102 5.44 5.01 20.18
CA VAL A 102 5.20 3.59 20.43
C VAL A 102 5.39 3.29 21.91
N THR A 103 4.39 2.64 22.51
CA THR A 103 4.46 2.21 23.91
C THR A 103 5.41 1.01 24.06
N PRO A 104 6.37 1.06 25.00
CA PRO A 104 7.27 -0.05 25.28
C PRO A 104 6.53 -1.34 25.68
N SER A 105 7.14 -2.50 25.45
CA SER A 105 6.54 -3.78 25.85
C SER A 105 6.60 -4.03 27.35
N GLN A 106 7.73 -3.73 27.99
CA GLN A 106 8.01 -4.08 29.39
C GLN A 106 7.64 -3.00 30.41
N ALA A 107 7.22 -1.81 29.96
CA ALA A 107 6.86 -0.71 30.85
C ALA A 107 5.79 0.18 30.20
N VAL A 108 4.54 -0.27 30.26
CA VAL A 108 3.39 0.41 29.65
C VAL A 108 3.14 1.80 30.25
N ASN A 109 3.55 2.00 31.51
CA ASN A 109 3.43 3.27 32.23
C ASN A 109 4.61 4.24 31.98
N ASN A 110 5.67 3.79 31.29
CA ASN A 110 6.77 4.68 30.94
C ASN A 110 6.40 5.59 29.76
N GLU A 111 7.18 6.66 29.60
CA GLU A 111 7.07 7.56 28.46
C GLU A 111 7.15 6.78 27.13
N LYS A 112 6.29 7.16 26.19
CA LYS A 112 6.26 6.53 24.87
C LYS A 112 7.53 6.86 24.12
N LEU A 113 8.02 5.88 23.36
CA LEU A 113 9.24 6.03 22.59
C LEU A 113 8.89 6.64 21.23
N LYS A 114 9.67 7.62 20.79
CA LYS A 114 9.50 8.24 19.48
C LYS A 114 10.27 7.41 18.46
N ALA A 115 9.56 6.83 17.52
CA ALA A 115 10.12 6.07 16.41
C ALA A 115 9.78 6.77 15.09
N TRP A 116 10.64 6.60 14.10
CA TRP A 116 10.50 7.25 12.81
C TRP A 116 11.07 6.38 11.70
N VAL A 117 10.58 6.59 10.49
CA VAL A 117 10.95 5.88 9.28
C VAL A 117 11.07 6.89 8.15
N LEU A 118 12.16 6.82 7.39
CA LEU A 118 12.34 7.51 6.12
C LEU A 118 12.01 6.55 4.99
N CYS A 119 11.05 6.92 4.15
CA CYS A 119 10.63 6.16 2.99
C CYS A 119 10.62 7.03 1.74
N THR A 120 10.72 6.41 0.57
CA THR A 120 10.32 7.05 -0.67
C THR A 120 8.80 7.20 -0.74
N ILE A 121 8.32 8.09 -1.61
CA ILE A 121 6.88 8.20 -1.94
C ILE A 121 6.29 6.88 -2.45
N ASP A 122 7.11 6.02 -3.06
CA ASP A 122 6.72 4.69 -3.52
C ASP A 122 6.66 3.65 -2.39
N GLY A 123 7.01 4.03 -1.17
CA GLY A 123 7.02 3.15 0.01
C GLY A 123 8.24 2.23 0.12
N VAL A 124 9.33 2.52 -0.59
CA VAL A 124 10.63 1.87 -0.33
C VAL A 124 11.22 2.46 0.94
N ILE A 125 11.63 1.61 1.87
CA ILE A 125 12.17 2.03 3.17
C ILE A 125 13.66 2.28 3.01
N GLU A 126 14.09 3.49 3.32
CA GLU A 126 15.49 3.93 3.17
C GLU A 126 16.24 3.77 4.49
N THR A 127 15.69 4.29 5.58
CA THR A 127 16.25 4.13 6.92
C THR A 127 15.17 4.33 7.98
N ALA A 128 15.44 3.91 9.21
CA ALA A 128 14.52 4.04 10.32
C ALA A 128 15.31 4.22 11.61
N GLY A 129 14.69 4.86 12.60
CA GLY A 129 15.32 5.10 13.88
C GLY A 129 14.30 5.18 15.02
N CYS A 130 14.81 5.10 16.24
CA CYS A 130 14.00 5.23 17.44
C CYS A 130 14.83 5.74 18.61
N THR A 131 14.21 6.48 19.53
CA THR A 131 14.84 6.96 20.76
C THR A 131 15.16 5.86 21.78
N CYS A 132 14.77 4.62 21.51
CA CYS A 132 15.10 3.49 22.36
C CYS A 132 16.59 3.11 22.27
N LYS A 133 17.14 2.47 23.31
CA LYS A 133 18.55 2.03 23.35
C LYS A 133 18.97 1.16 22.15
N ALA A 134 18.04 0.36 21.62
CA ALA A 134 18.30 -0.50 20.46
C ALA A 134 18.15 0.22 19.11
N GLY A 135 17.59 1.43 19.08
CA GLY A 135 17.24 2.16 17.86
C GLY A 135 18.31 3.15 17.39
N GLN A 136 19.35 3.39 18.19
CA GLN A 136 20.45 4.32 17.88
C GLN A 136 21.55 3.71 17.00
N GLY A 137 21.22 2.74 16.15
CA GLY A 137 22.20 2.11 15.25
C GLY A 137 21.60 1.17 14.20
N LYS A 138 20.40 0.65 14.44
CA LYS A 138 19.65 -0.22 13.52
C LYS A 138 18.15 -0.01 13.69
N SER A 139 17.34 -0.69 12.87
CA SER A 139 15.90 -0.78 13.13
C SER A 139 15.65 -1.47 14.48
N CYS A 140 14.65 -1.03 15.23
CA CYS A 140 14.20 -1.71 16.44
C CYS A 140 12.75 -2.17 16.25
N SER A 141 12.23 -2.95 17.21
CA SER A 141 10.84 -3.39 17.17
C SER A 141 9.84 -2.23 17.19
N HIS A 142 10.17 -1.08 17.77
CA HIS A 142 9.30 0.11 17.72
C HIS A 142 9.22 0.71 16.31
N ALA A 143 10.34 0.80 15.59
CA ALA A 143 10.36 1.23 14.20
C ALA A 143 9.61 0.24 13.30
N GLY A 144 9.80 -1.07 13.53
CA GLY A 144 9.03 -2.12 12.85
C GLY A 144 7.52 -1.99 13.08
N ALA A 145 7.10 -1.60 14.29
CA ALA A 145 5.68 -1.42 14.59
C ALA A 145 5.03 -0.29 13.78
N ILE A 146 5.79 0.78 13.48
CA ILE A 146 5.35 1.85 12.57
C ILE A 146 5.24 1.31 11.14
N LEU A 147 6.22 0.54 10.68
CA LEU A 147 6.18 -0.08 9.35
C LEU A 147 4.95 -0.97 9.16
N TRP A 148 4.61 -1.80 10.15
CA TRP A 148 3.40 -2.64 10.10
C TRP A 148 2.11 -1.83 10.09
N LYS A 149 2.09 -0.67 10.76
CA LYS A 149 0.93 0.22 10.72
C LYS A 149 0.76 0.88 9.34
N LEU A 150 1.86 1.24 8.69
CA LEU A 150 1.85 1.75 7.31
C LEU A 150 1.36 0.67 6.33
N GLU A 151 1.86 -0.56 6.47
CA GLU A 151 1.42 -1.67 5.63
C GLU A 151 -0.06 -1.98 5.83
N ALA A 152 -0.55 -2.01 7.07
CA ALA A 152 -1.97 -2.24 7.32
C ALA A 152 -2.85 -1.14 6.73
N ALA A 153 -2.39 0.12 6.72
CA ALA A 153 -3.10 1.23 6.08
C ALA A 153 -3.11 1.08 4.55
N ALA A 154 -1.98 0.70 3.95
CA ALA A 154 -1.84 0.44 2.52
C ALA A 154 -2.71 -0.73 2.06
N SER A 155 -2.61 -1.88 2.75
CA SER A 155 -3.38 -3.08 2.44
C SER A 155 -4.89 -2.89 2.65
N SER A 156 -5.30 -1.96 3.52
CA SER A 156 -6.71 -1.61 3.70
C SER A 156 -7.23 -0.57 2.69
N GLY A 157 -6.38 -0.05 1.79
CA GLY A 157 -6.76 1.04 0.88
C GLY A 157 -7.10 2.35 1.61
N ARG A 158 -6.56 2.55 2.81
CA ARG A 158 -6.79 3.76 3.63
C ARG A 158 -5.74 4.84 3.37
N SER A 159 -4.57 4.46 2.84
CA SER A 159 -3.60 5.38 2.27
C SER A 159 -3.99 5.73 0.82
N GLY A 160 -3.83 6.99 0.42
CA GLY A 160 -4.29 7.50 -0.88
C GLY A 160 -5.71 8.11 -0.84
N GLU A 161 -6.28 8.39 -2.02
CA GLU A 161 -7.66 8.89 -2.12
C GLU A 161 -8.66 7.79 -1.75
N ALA A 162 -9.54 8.08 -0.79
CA ALA A 162 -10.59 7.14 -0.44
C ALA A 162 -11.62 7.06 -1.59
N CYS A 163 -12.34 5.94 -1.68
CA CYS A 163 -13.42 5.78 -2.66
C CYS A 163 -14.54 6.82 -2.53
N THR A 164 -14.61 7.54 -1.41
CA THR A 164 -15.53 8.67 -1.17
C THR A 164 -14.97 10.02 -1.64
N ASP A 165 -13.66 10.14 -1.78
CA ASP A 165 -12.99 11.36 -2.25
C ASP A 165 -12.97 11.44 -3.78
N THR A 166 -12.87 10.29 -4.44
CA THR A 166 -13.09 10.18 -5.89
C THR A 166 -14.59 10.21 -6.18
N GLN A 167 -14.99 10.94 -7.23
CA GLN A 167 -16.38 10.97 -7.68
C GLN A 167 -16.89 9.54 -7.93
N GLN A 168 -18.01 9.20 -7.29
CA GLN A 168 -18.60 7.86 -7.31
C GLN A 168 -18.81 7.38 -8.75
N ARG A 169 -18.16 6.26 -9.11
CA ARG A 169 -18.18 5.70 -10.47
C ARG A 169 -19.43 4.88 -10.80
N TRP A 170 -20.39 4.76 -9.88
CA TRP A 170 -21.65 4.04 -10.10
C TRP A 170 -22.42 4.52 -11.33
N ASN A 171 -22.27 5.80 -11.66
CA ASN A 171 -22.90 6.43 -12.81
C ASN A 171 -21.97 6.59 -14.02
N GLN A 172 -20.74 6.07 -13.97
CA GLN A 172 -19.86 6.06 -15.15
C GLN A 172 -20.47 5.11 -16.19
N GLY A 173 -20.99 5.67 -17.28
CA GLY A 173 -21.72 4.93 -18.30
C GLY A 173 -23.24 4.94 -18.15
N THR A 174 -23.80 5.75 -17.25
CA THR A 174 -25.26 6.00 -17.21
C THR A 174 -25.53 7.35 -17.88
N ILE A 175 -26.14 7.36 -19.07
CA ILE A 175 -26.42 8.61 -19.84
C ILE A 175 -27.22 9.64 -19.03
N ALA A 176 -28.09 9.18 -18.12
CA ALA A 176 -28.91 10.08 -17.32
C ALA A 176 -29.36 9.45 -16.00
N ASN A 177 -29.42 10.27 -14.94
CA ASN A 177 -30.17 9.93 -13.74
C ASN A 177 -31.66 9.83 -14.09
N ILE A 178 -32.21 8.62 -14.05
CA ILE A 178 -33.63 8.40 -14.34
C ILE A 178 -34.44 8.85 -13.11
N GLY A 179 -35.24 9.90 -13.26
CA GLY A 179 -36.17 10.33 -12.22
C GLY A 179 -37.27 9.29 -11.95
N PRO A 180 -37.94 9.35 -10.78
CA PRO A 180 -39.01 8.42 -10.44
C PRO A 180 -40.16 8.51 -11.47
N LYS A 181 -40.53 7.37 -12.06
CA LYS A 181 -41.66 7.25 -12.99
C LYS A 181 -42.78 6.43 -12.35
N ARG A 182 -44.02 6.70 -12.77
CA ARG A 182 -45.18 5.85 -12.41
C ARG A 182 -45.00 4.46 -13.01
N MET A 183 -45.54 3.43 -12.35
CA MET A 183 -45.34 2.02 -12.72
C MET A 183 -45.73 1.70 -14.18
N ASN A 184 -46.75 2.36 -14.71
CA ASN A 184 -47.18 2.21 -16.10
C ASN A 184 -46.27 2.89 -17.15
N GLN A 185 -45.26 3.64 -16.70
CA GLN A 185 -44.29 4.36 -17.52
C GLN A 185 -42.85 3.81 -17.35
N VAL A 186 -42.70 2.73 -16.58
CA VAL A 186 -41.42 2.00 -16.46
C VAL A 186 -41.39 0.93 -17.54
N SER A 187 -40.41 1.01 -18.43
CA SER A 187 -40.16 -0.07 -19.39
C SER A 187 -39.39 -1.18 -18.68
N PHE A 188 -39.95 -2.39 -18.64
CA PHE A 188 -39.27 -3.59 -18.16
C PHE A 188 -38.53 -4.32 -19.29
N GLN A 189 -38.47 -3.72 -20.48
CA GLN A 189 -37.73 -4.29 -21.59
C GLN A 189 -36.24 -4.30 -21.28
N ARG A 190 -35.58 -5.41 -21.61
CA ARG A 190 -34.14 -5.57 -21.43
C ARG A 190 -33.42 -4.53 -22.29
N HIS A 191 -32.66 -3.63 -21.64
CA HIS A 191 -31.83 -2.66 -22.34
C HIS A 191 -30.82 -3.38 -23.25
N LYS A 192 -30.69 -2.92 -24.49
CA LYS A 192 -29.63 -3.39 -25.42
C LYS A 192 -28.32 -2.74 -25.00
N GLN A 193 -27.29 -3.55 -24.82
CA GLN A 193 -26.06 -3.25 -24.07
C GLN A 193 -25.16 -2.12 -24.63
N ASN A 194 -25.58 -1.36 -25.66
CA ASN A 194 -24.70 -0.45 -26.40
C ASN A 194 -25.25 0.97 -26.65
N SER A 195 -26.49 1.31 -26.28
CA SER A 195 -27.01 2.67 -26.53
C SER A 195 -26.63 3.68 -25.46
N ASP A 196 -26.25 3.20 -24.27
CA ASP A 196 -26.22 4.02 -23.05
C ASP A 196 -24.79 4.33 -22.55
N LEU A 197 -23.75 3.91 -23.27
CA LEU A 197 -22.36 4.18 -22.93
C LEU A 197 -21.83 5.32 -23.80
N ASN A 198 -21.32 6.39 -23.19
CA ASN A 198 -20.54 7.39 -23.93
C ASN A 198 -19.14 6.80 -24.23
N PRO A 199 -18.80 6.48 -25.49
CA PRO A 199 -17.52 5.84 -25.81
C PRO A 199 -16.31 6.73 -25.49
N GLU A 200 -16.46 8.06 -25.52
CA GLU A 200 -15.34 9.00 -25.25
C GLU A 200 -14.81 8.94 -23.81
N ALA A 201 -15.58 8.37 -22.85
CA ALA A 201 -15.13 8.23 -21.46
C ALA A 201 -14.44 6.88 -21.16
N ALA A 202 -14.52 5.92 -22.08
CA ALA A 202 -14.02 4.55 -21.88
C ALA A 202 -12.71 4.25 -22.64
N ASP A 203 -12.35 5.08 -23.62
CA ASP A 203 -11.28 4.77 -24.59
C ASP A 203 -9.84 4.90 -24.07
N THR A 204 -9.59 5.30 -22.83
CA THR A 204 -8.20 5.54 -22.43
C THR A 204 -7.42 4.27 -22.06
N ILE A 205 -8.00 3.24 -21.41
CA ILE A 205 -7.17 2.12 -20.90
C ILE A 205 -7.95 0.81 -20.66
N VAL A 206 -8.35 0.05 -21.68
CA VAL A 206 -8.40 -1.42 -21.56
C VAL A 206 -8.17 -2.06 -22.94
N SER A 207 -7.01 -2.70 -23.11
CA SER A 207 -6.77 -3.60 -24.24
C SER A 207 -7.78 -4.75 -24.22
N GLU A 208 -8.46 -4.91 -25.34
CA GLU A 208 -9.59 -5.77 -25.63
C GLU A 208 -9.39 -7.25 -25.19
N VAL A 209 -10.04 -7.67 -24.10
CA VAL A 209 -10.26 -9.09 -23.81
C VAL A 209 -11.62 -9.47 -24.36
N THR A 210 -11.66 -10.04 -25.56
CA THR A 210 -12.89 -10.57 -26.14
C THR A 210 -13.21 -11.92 -25.51
N LEU A 211 -14.26 -11.96 -24.70
CA LEU A 211 -14.82 -13.23 -24.20
C LEU A 211 -15.44 -14.00 -25.39
N PRO A 212 -15.25 -15.33 -25.48
CA PRO A 212 -15.87 -16.11 -26.53
C PRO A 212 -17.41 -16.06 -26.41
N PRO A 213 -18.14 -16.16 -27.53
CA PRO A 213 -19.60 -16.07 -27.53
C PRO A 213 -20.20 -17.18 -26.67
N ILE A 214 -20.96 -16.80 -25.64
CA ILE A 214 -21.73 -17.75 -24.83
C ILE A 214 -22.84 -18.32 -25.71
N ALA A 215 -22.78 -19.62 -25.99
CA ALA A 215 -23.86 -20.35 -26.66
C ALA A 215 -25.14 -20.27 -25.80
N LYS A 216 -26.25 -19.84 -26.40
CA LYS A 216 -27.54 -19.75 -25.71
C LYS A 216 -28.28 -21.07 -25.87
N TYR A 217 -28.43 -21.80 -24.77
CA TYR A 217 -29.25 -23.01 -24.71
C TYR A 217 -30.64 -22.63 -24.19
N LEU A 218 -31.67 -22.83 -25.01
CA LEU A 218 -33.05 -22.42 -24.71
C LEU A 218 -33.79 -23.47 -23.89
N THR A 219 -33.38 -24.73 -23.98
CA THR A 219 -33.91 -25.82 -23.16
C THR A 219 -32.79 -26.58 -22.46
N HIS A 220 -33.15 -27.31 -21.40
CA HIS A 220 -32.22 -28.18 -20.70
C HIS A 220 -31.71 -29.33 -21.61
N GLU A 221 -32.48 -29.71 -22.62
CA GLU A 221 -32.09 -30.74 -23.59
C GLU A 221 -31.06 -30.21 -24.59
N ASP A 222 -31.20 -28.95 -25.03
CA ASP A 222 -30.20 -28.26 -25.87
C ASP A 222 -28.86 -28.09 -25.15
N LEU A 223 -28.91 -27.79 -23.84
CA LEU A 223 -27.71 -27.71 -23.01
C LEU A 223 -27.01 -29.06 -22.92
N ARG A 224 -27.76 -30.16 -22.74
CA ARG A 224 -27.20 -31.51 -22.71
C ARG A 224 -26.53 -31.88 -24.02
N ARG A 225 -27.20 -31.66 -25.15
CA ARG A 225 -26.61 -31.89 -26.48
C ARG A 225 -25.37 -31.02 -26.72
N GLY A 226 -25.42 -29.74 -26.33
CA GLY A 226 -24.26 -28.85 -26.45
C GLY A 226 -23.06 -29.26 -25.61
N VAL A 227 -23.28 -29.86 -24.44
CA VAL A 227 -22.21 -30.43 -23.61
C VAL A 227 -21.66 -31.71 -24.23
N GLU A 228 -22.53 -32.58 -24.75
CA GLU A 228 -22.14 -33.84 -25.44
C GLU A 228 -21.36 -33.58 -26.74
N ASP A 229 -21.77 -32.58 -27.51
CA ASP A 229 -21.15 -32.16 -28.77
C ASP A 229 -19.89 -31.30 -28.56
N SER A 230 -19.61 -30.87 -27.31
CA SER A 230 -18.44 -30.05 -27.02
C SER A 230 -17.15 -30.89 -27.12
N THR A 231 -16.22 -30.45 -27.96
CA THR A 231 -14.90 -31.09 -28.14
C THR A 231 -13.96 -30.87 -26.95
N VAL A 232 -14.42 -30.21 -25.88
CA VAL A 232 -13.64 -29.99 -24.67
C VAL A 232 -13.71 -31.26 -23.82
N LYS A 233 -12.61 -32.02 -23.77
CA LYS A 233 -12.52 -33.23 -22.95
C LYS A 233 -13.01 -32.95 -21.53
N ASN A 234 -14.00 -33.72 -21.07
CA ASN A 234 -14.45 -33.71 -19.68
C ASN A 234 -13.24 -33.88 -18.74
N LEU A 235 -12.86 -32.82 -18.03
CA LEU A 235 -11.79 -32.82 -17.03
C LEU A 235 -12.14 -33.61 -15.75
N ALA A 236 -13.31 -34.25 -15.72
CA ALA A 236 -13.78 -35.06 -14.60
C ALA A 236 -13.68 -36.56 -14.93
N VAL A 237 -12.46 -37.06 -15.15
CA VAL A 237 -12.10 -38.43 -14.79
C VAL A 237 -10.69 -38.39 -14.21
N MET A 238 -10.60 -38.25 -12.89
CA MET A 238 -9.43 -38.71 -12.15
C MET A 238 -9.78 -40.09 -11.56
N PRO A 239 -8.84 -41.06 -11.60
CA PRO A 239 -9.07 -42.42 -11.10
C PRO A 239 -9.31 -42.46 -9.59
#